data_AF-B4VV95-F1
#
_entry.id   AF-B4VV95-F1
#
_cell.length_a   1.000
_cell.length_b   1.000
_cell.length_c   1.000
_cell.angle_alpha   90.00
_cell.angle_beta   90.00
_cell.angle_gamma   90.00
#
_symmetry.space_group_name_H-M   'P 1'
#
loop_
_entity.id
_entity.type
_entity.pdbx_description
1 polymer ?
#
loop_
_entity_poly.entity_id
_entity_poly.type
_entity_poly.pdbx_seq_one_letter_code
_entity_poly.pdbx_strand_id
1 'polypeptide(L)'
;MKLSGKQYEELQKVLESAFHTPSELERMVRFKLDENLHTIASNGNLSEIIFQLIAWAESKERVPELIKKACEAKPGNLDLKNFAERLVRIESEVKLCSEREIDYTRLRGWLEAKMWKEADQETERVMLKAASRGKKGWLDLESINKFPCQDLRTIDQLWVKYSKGHFGFSVQKCIWESVGGTPDSNWETYCLFGERVGWRLKGDDNEIRWLFYPDLTFKHSAPAGHLPCGSSIPLWRRFHSRGNCWLITLFLRVASCNL
;
A
#
# COMPACT_ATOMS: atom_id res chain seq x y z
N MET A 1 -4.64 10.89 -12.41
CA MET A 1 -5.50 11.44 -11.32
C MET A 1 -6.54 12.37 -11.92
N LYS A 2 -7.81 12.26 -11.51
CA LYS A 2 -8.88 13.19 -11.90
C LYS A 2 -9.12 14.20 -10.76
N LEU A 3 -9.04 15.49 -11.06
CA LEU A 3 -9.24 16.58 -10.11
C LEU A 3 -10.74 16.86 -9.94
N SER A 4 -11.18 17.14 -8.71
CA SER A 4 -12.48 17.78 -8.49
C SER A 4 -12.43 19.24 -8.94
N GLY A 5 -13.58 19.84 -9.26
CA GLY A 5 -13.64 21.25 -9.67
C GLY A 5 -12.99 22.21 -8.66
N LYS A 6 -13.10 21.92 -7.36
CA LYS A 6 -12.42 22.70 -6.30
C LYS A 6 -10.90 22.55 -6.34
N GLN A 7 -10.40 21.33 -6.51
CA GLN A 7 -8.95 21.09 -6.62
C GLN A 7 -8.37 21.72 -7.89
N TYR A 8 -9.15 21.73 -8.97
CA TYR A 8 -8.77 22.37 -10.23
C TYR A 8 -8.61 23.87 -10.06
N GLU A 9 -9.64 24.54 -9.50
CA GLU A 9 -9.61 25.98 -9.23
C GLU A 9 -8.46 26.37 -8.29
N GLU A 10 -8.21 25.55 -7.28
CA GLU A 10 -7.12 25.77 -6.34
C GLU A 10 -5.74 25.59 -7.00
N LEU A 11 -5.54 24.53 -7.80
CA LEU A 11 -4.30 24.35 -8.55
C LEU A 11 -4.03 25.51 -9.49
N GLN A 12 -5.06 26.02 -10.16
CA GLN A 12 -4.95 27.19 -11.04
C GLN A 12 -4.44 28.42 -10.28
N LYS A 13 -5.08 28.78 -9.15
CA LYS A 13 -4.66 29.92 -8.30
C LYS A 13 -3.23 29.77 -7.80
N VAL A 14 -2.86 28.55 -7.41
CA VAL A 14 -1.52 28.24 -6.90
C VAL A 14 -0.45 28.35 -8.00
N LEU A 15 -0.76 27.93 -9.22
CA LEU A 15 0.15 28.11 -10.36
C LEU A 15 0.24 29.59 -10.78
N GLU A 16 -0.85 30.35 -10.72
CA GLU A 16 -0.86 31.80 -10.96
C GLU A 16 -0.02 32.56 -9.94
N SER A 17 -0.01 32.14 -8.67
CA SER A 17 0.85 32.75 -7.65
C SER A 17 2.33 32.35 -7.78
N ALA A 18 2.62 31.24 -8.46
CA ALA A 18 3.98 30.73 -8.66
C ALA A 18 4.64 31.27 -9.93
N PHE A 19 3.86 31.49 -10.99
CA PHE A 19 4.32 31.94 -12.30
C PHE A 19 3.55 33.20 -12.68
N HIS A 20 4.24 34.33 -12.82
CA HIS A 20 3.57 35.62 -13.05
C HIS A 20 3.52 36.02 -14.53
N THR A 21 4.28 35.31 -15.38
CA THR A 21 4.30 35.56 -16.83
C THR A 21 4.21 34.25 -17.62
N PRO A 22 3.62 34.27 -18.82
CA PRO A 22 3.58 33.09 -19.70
C PRO A 22 4.96 32.51 -19.99
N SER A 23 5.99 33.35 -20.13
CA SER A 23 7.37 32.90 -20.41
C SER A 23 8.00 32.12 -19.25
N GLU A 24 7.68 32.45 -17.99
CA GLU A 24 8.16 31.66 -16.85
C GLU A 24 7.55 30.25 -16.85
N LEU A 25 6.26 30.16 -17.17
CA LEU A 25 5.55 28.88 -17.29
C LEU A 25 6.07 28.07 -18.48
N GLU A 26 6.28 28.72 -19.62
CA GLU A 26 6.84 28.11 -20.83
C GLU A 26 8.19 27.46 -20.56
N ARG A 27 9.09 28.16 -19.87
CA ARG A 27 10.40 27.59 -19.48
C ARG A 27 10.26 26.37 -18.58
N MET A 28 9.29 26.37 -17.65
CA MET A 28 9.04 25.22 -16.79
C MET A 28 8.55 24.02 -17.61
N VAL A 29 7.56 24.23 -18.47
CA VAL A 29 6.99 23.18 -19.32
C VAL A 29 8.05 22.64 -20.29
N ARG A 30 8.82 23.51 -20.93
CA ARG A 30 9.84 23.10 -21.90
C ARG A 30 11.02 22.37 -21.26
N PHE A 31 11.56 22.89 -20.16
CA PHE A 31 12.78 22.33 -19.57
C PHE A 31 12.53 21.18 -18.58
N LYS A 32 11.35 21.14 -17.93
CA LYS A 32 11.09 20.13 -16.89
C LYS A 32 10.07 19.06 -17.28
N LEU A 33 9.15 19.35 -18.19
CA LEU A 33 8.16 18.39 -18.69
C LEU A 33 8.48 17.86 -20.10
N ASP A 34 9.47 18.48 -20.77
CA ASP A 34 9.85 18.23 -22.18
C ASP A 34 8.68 18.43 -23.15
N GLU A 35 7.85 19.42 -22.88
CA GLU A 35 6.65 19.72 -23.68
C GLU A 35 6.69 21.12 -24.27
N ASN A 36 5.87 21.37 -25.28
CA ASN A 36 5.75 22.70 -25.88
C ASN A 36 4.44 23.36 -25.41
N LEU A 37 4.56 24.42 -24.61
CA LEU A 37 3.40 25.13 -24.07
C LEU A 37 2.48 25.66 -25.18
N HIS A 38 3.02 26.12 -26.31
CA HIS A 38 2.22 26.62 -27.43
C HIS A 38 1.45 25.54 -28.18
N THR A 39 1.84 24.27 -28.03
CA THR A 39 1.07 23.13 -28.57
C THR A 39 -0.02 22.66 -27.62
N ILE A 40 0.11 23.00 -26.33
CA ILE A 40 -0.81 22.61 -25.25
C ILE A 40 -1.87 23.67 -25.02
N ALA A 41 -1.45 24.93 -24.95
CA ALA A 41 -2.30 26.07 -24.67
C ALA A 41 -2.23 27.07 -25.83
N SER A 42 -3.41 27.49 -26.28
CA SER A 42 -3.60 28.48 -27.34
C SER A 42 -3.30 29.88 -26.79
N ASN A 43 -2.98 30.84 -27.68
CA ASN A 43 -2.78 32.24 -27.29
C ASN A 43 -3.93 32.76 -26.41
N GLY A 44 -3.59 33.25 -25.24
CA GLY A 44 -4.52 33.72 -24.21
C GLY A 44 -3.78 34.44 -23.09
N ASN A 45 -4.52 34.92 -22.09
CA ASN A 45 -3.89 35.44 -20.87
C ASN A 45 -3.33 34.27 -20.03
N LEU A 46 -2.47 34.57 -19.06
CA LEU A 46 -1.80 33.57 -18.23
C LEU A 46 -2.78 32.60 -17.53
N SER A 47 -3.92 33.10 -17.07
CA SER A 47 -4.95 32.30 -16.40
C SER A 47 -5.51 31.24 -17.33
N GLU A 48 -5.85 31.63 -18.57
CA GLU A 48 -6.35 30.71 -19.60
C GLU A 48 -5.29 29.68 -20.00
N ILE A 49 -4.02 30.09 -20.11
CA ILE A 49 -2.90 29.20 -20.42
C ILE A 49 -2.72 28.15 -19.31
N ILE A 50 -2.77 28.57 -18.04
CA ILE A 50 -2.67 27.66 -16.88
C ILE A 50 -3.85 26.70 -16.87
N PHE A 51 -5.07 27.20 -17.10
CA PHE A 51 -6.26 26.37 -17.18
C PHE A 51 -6.09 25.27 -18.24
N GLN A 52 -5.65 25.62 -19.45
CA GLN A 52 -5.44 24.65 -20.53
C GLN A 52 -4.31 23.66 -20.23
N LEU A 53 -3.22 24.11 -19.58
CA LEU A 53 -2.13 23.24 -19.15
C LEU A 53 -2.59 22.21 -18.11
N ILE A 54 -3.44 22.60 -17.14
CA ILE A 54 -4.00 21.66 -16.16
C ILE A 54 -4.91 20.64 -16.85
N ALA A 55 -5.77 21.07 -17.78
CA ALA A 55 -6.67 20.17 -18.52
C ALA A 55 -5.88 19.14 -19.34
N TRP A 56 -4.81 19.60 -20.00
CA TRP A 56 -3.89 18.72 -20.71
C TRP A 56 -3.23 17.72 -19.76
N ALA A 57 -2.71 18.17 -18.62
CA ALA A 57 -2.07 17.29 -17.65
C ALA A 57 -3.05 16.26 -17.07
N GLU A 58 -4.31 16.64 -16.83
CA GLU A 58 -5.37 15.71 -16.43
C GLU A 58 -5.65 14.66 -17.51
N SER A 59 -5.77 15.06 -18.78
CA SER A 59 -6.03 14.15 -19.91
C SER A 59 -4.92 13.13 -20.14
N LYS A 60 -3.69 13.46 -19.74
CA LYS A 60 -2.50 12.60 -19.84
C LYS A 60 -2.18 11.87 -18.55
N GLU A 61 -2.98 12.05 -17.50
CA GLU A 61 -2.71 11.57 -16.14
C GLU A 61 -1.39 12.08 -15.52
N ARG A 62 -0.87 13.21 -16.01
CA ARG A 62 0.40 13.83 -15.61
C ARG A 62 0.27 14.95 -14.57
N VAL A 63 -0.90 15.12 -13.94
CA VAL A 63 -1.10 16.15 -12.91
C VAL A 63 -0.07 16.08 -11.77
N PRO A 64 0.27 14.90 -11.20
CA PRO A 64 1.29 14.82 -10.15
C PRO A 64 2.68 15.24 -10.63
N GLU A 65 3.00 14.92 -11.89
CA GLU A 65 4.25 15.31 -12.53
C GLU A 65 4.31 16.83 -12.74
N LEU A 66 3.25 17.44 -13.28
CA LEU A 66 3.13 18.89 -13.44
C LEU A 66 3.39 19.61 -12.11
N ILE A 67 2.73 19.17 -11.04
CA ILE A 67 2.87 19.77 -9.70
C ILE A 67 4.29 19.61 -9.17
N LYS A 68 4.88 18.42 -9.31
CA LYS A 68 6.25 18.15 -8.89
C LYS A 68 7.23 19.07 -9.64
N LYS A 69 7.12 19.18 -10.97
CA LYS A 69 7.98 20.03 -11.78
C LYS A 69 7.80 21.52 -11.50
N ALA A 70 6.56 21.94 -11.21
CA ALA A 70 6.28 23.30 -10.76
C ALA A 70 6.95 23.60 -9.40
N CYS A 71 6.88 22.67 -8.42
CA CYS A 71 7.56 22.81 -7.13
C CYS A 71 9.08 22.93 -7.29
N GLU A 72 9.68 22.14 -8.18
CA GLU A 72 11.11 22.21 -8.49
C GLU A 72 11.49 23.54 -9.17
N ALA A 73 10.60 24.14 -9.95
CA ALA A 73 10.85 25.42 -10.63
C ALA A 73 10.70 26.61 -9.67
N LYS A 74 9.82 26.49 -8.68
CA LYS A 74 9.49 27.56 -7.73
C LYS A 74 9.58 27.04 -6.29
N PRO A 75 10.77 26.64 -5.80
CA PRO A 75 10.93 26.05 -4.48
C PRO A 75 10.61 27.00 -3.32
N GLY A 76 10.48 28.31 -3.57
CA GLY A 76 10.08 29.31 -2.58
C GLY A 76 8.58 29.53 -2.45
N ASN A 77 7.75 29.01 -3.38
CA ASN A 77 6.30 29.20 -3.31
C ASN A 77 5.69 28.18 -2.33
N LEU A 78 5.26 28.67 -1.15
CA LEU A 78 4.71 27.84 -0.07
C LEU A 78 3.33 27.28 -0.42
N ASP A 79 2.50 28.02 -1.16
CA ASP A 79 1.16 27.57 -1.55
C ASP A 79 1.24 26.33 -2.45
N LEU A 80 2.19 26.33 -3.38
CA LEU A 80 2.46 25.22 -4.28
C LEU A 80 2.98 23.99 -3.54
N LYS A 81 3.84 24.17 -2.53
CA LYS A 81 4.26 23.07 -1.65
C LYS A 81 3.10 22.52 -0.84
N ASN A 82 2.33 23.39 -0.18
CA ASN A 82 1.18 22.99 0.65
C ASN A 82 0.12 22.25 -0.18
N PHE A 83 -0.13 22.71 -1.42
CA PHE A 83 -1.04 22.05 -2.34
C PHE A 83 -0.52 20.69 -2.78
N ALA A 84 0.77 20.59 -3.13
CA ALA A 84 1.41 19.32 -3.48
C ALA A 84 1.35 18.32 -2.31
N GLU A 85 1.65 18.74 -1.09
CA GLU A 85 1.58 17.91 0.12
C GLU A 85 0.15 17.42 0.39
N ARG A 86 -0.85 18.28 0.22
CA ARG A 86 -2.26 17.91 0.34
C ARG A 86 -2.72 16.94 -0.73
N LEU A 87 -2.30 17.13 -1.98
CA LEU A 87 -2.63 16.20 -3.05
C LEU A 87 -1.94 14.85 -2.88
N VAL A 88 -0.67 14.83 -2.49
CA VAL A 88 0.01 13.59 -2.11
C VAL A 88 -0.75 12.92 -0.97
N ARG A 89 -1.23 13.67 0.03
CA ARG A 89 -2.06 13.11 1.10
C ARG A 89 -3.34 12.48 0.56
N ILE A 90 -4.07 13.14 -0.35
CA ILE A 90 -5.29 12.63 -0.98
C ILE A 90 -5.03 11.42 -1.87
N GLU A 91 -4.01 11.44 -2.73
CA GLU A 91 -3.60 10.29 -3.53
C GLU A 91 -3.11 9.13 -2.66
N SER A 92 -2.57 9.45 -1.48
CA SER A 92 -2.13 8.45 -0.54
C SER A 92 -3.29 7.84 0.26
N GLU A 93 -4.50 8.41 0.32
CA GLU A 93 -5.56 7.85 1.16
C GLU A 93 -6.04 6.49 0.61
N VAL A 94 -5.49 5.40 1.17
CA VAL A 94 -6.03 4.05 1.00
C VAL A 94 -7.47 4.09 1.48
N LYS A 95 -8.41 3.91 0.55
CA LYS A 95 -9.84 3.89 0.85
C LYS A 95 -10.11 2.72 1.81
N LEU A 96 -10.58 3.03 3.01
CA LEU A 96 -10.92 2.06 4.05
C LEU A 96 -12.31 1.46 3.77
N CYS A 97 -12.39 0.57 2.79
CA CYS A 97 -13.64 -0.12 2.44
C CYS A 97 -13.78 -1.44 3.21
N SER A 98 -15.01 -1.84 3.51
CA SER A 98 -15.32 -3.15 4.09
C SER A 98 -16.67 -3.63 3.58
N GLU A 99 -16.78 -4.93 3.25
CA GLU A 99 -18.06 -5.61 2.99
C GLU A 99 -18.79 -5.98 4.29
N ARG A 100 -18.10 -5.84 5.43
CA ARG A 100 -18.55 -6.26 6.76
C ARG A 100 -18.60 -5.12 7.77
N GLU A 101 -18.55 -3.88 7.27
CA GLU A 101 -18.58 -2.65 8.08
C GLU A 101 -17.47 -2.62 9.16
N ILE A 102 -16.32 -3.20 8.85
CA ILE A 102 -15.16 -3.22 9.72
C ILE A 102 -14.44 -1.87 9.66
N ASP A 103 -14.21 -1.28 10.83
CA ASP A 103 -13.40 -0.09 10.98
C ASP A 103 -11.89 -0.43 10.97
N TYR A 104 -11.21 0.03 9.92
CA TYR A 104 -9.77 -0.11 9.71
C TYR A 104 -8.94 1.11 10.13
N THR A 105 -9.56 2.15 10.68
CA THR A 105 -8.86 3.39 11.06
C THR A 105 -7.75 3.16 12.08
N ARG A 106 -7.98 2.25 13.03
CA ARG A 106 -6.98 1.86 14.04
C ARG A 106 -5.79 1.12 13.44
N LEU A 107 -6.05 0.16 12.54
CA LEU A 107 -4.99 -0.55 11.80
C LEU A 107 -4.14 0.45 11.00
N ARG A 108 -4.78 1.37 10.28
CA ARG A 108 -4.09 2.45 9.57
C ARG A 108 -3.21 3.28 10.51
N GLY A 109 -3.75 3.67 11.66
CA GLY A 109 -3.01 4.47 12.65
C GLY A 109 -1.73 3.76 13.15
N TRP A 110 -1.81 2.47 13.47
CA TRP A 110 -0.63 1.70 13.89
C TRP A 110 0.40 1.54 12.78
N LEU A 111 -0.04 1.27 11.56
CA LEU A 111 0.85 1.14 10.40
C LEU A 111 1.55 2.46 10.05
N GLU A 112 0.81 3.57 10.09
CA GLU A 112 1.37 4.92 9.88
C GLU A 112 2.40 5.29 10.95
N ALA A 113 2.12 4.94 12.20
CA ALA A 113 3.06 5.11 13.32
C ALA A 113 4.23 4.10 13.30
N LYS A 114 4.27 3.15 12.35
CA LYS A 114 5.25 2.06 12.26
C LYS A 114 5.31 1.19 13.52
N MET A 115 4.19 1.11 14.21
CA MET A 115 3.98 0.23 15.36
C MET A 115 3.60 -1.17 14.84
N TRP A 116 4.62 -1.87 14.32
CA TRP A 116 4.43 -3.09 13.55
C TRP A 116 3.79 -4.24 14.34
N LYS A 117 4.10 -4.35 15.64
CA LYS A 117 3.55 -5.38 16.50
C LYS A 117 2.07 -5.14 16.78
N GLU A 118 1.71 -3.91 17.10
CA GLU A 118 0.34 -3.49 17.35
C GLU A 118 -0.50 -3.55 16.07
N ALA A 119 0.08 -3.21 14.93
CA ALA A 119 -0.56 -3.37 13.62
C ALA A 119 -0.84 -4.84 13.29
N ASP A 120 0.09 -5.74 13.61
CA ASP A 120 -0.08 -7.18 13.38
C ASP A 120 -1.17 -7.78 14.29
N GLN A 121 -1.18 -7.44 15.58
CA GLN A 121 -2.26 -7.81 16.51
C GLN A 121 -3.62 -7.24 16.09
N GLU A 122 -3.64 -5.99 15.63
CA GLU A 122 -4.85 -5.36 15.14
C GLU A 122 -5.34 -6.03 13.84
N THR A 123 -4.41 -6.47 12.98
CA THR A 123 -4.72 -7.24 11.76
C THR A 123 -5.45 -8.54 12.10
N GLU A 124 -4.94 -9.31 13.07
CA GLU A 124 -5.65 -10.50 13.59
C GLU A 124 -7.06 -10.12 14.08
N ARG A 125 -7.17 -9.08 14.89
CA ARG A 125 -8.45 -8.64 15.47
C ARG A 125 -9.48 -8.29 14.39
N VAL A 126 -9.10 -7.54 13.36
CA VAL A 126 -10.02 -7.12 12.29
C VAL A 126 -10.35 -8.28 11.35
N MET A 127 -9.40 -9.17 11.06
CA MET A 127 -9.69 -10.39 10.28
C MET A 127 -10.68 -11.31 10.99
N LEU A 128 -10.51 -11.51 12.30
CA LEU A 128 -11.47 -12.27 13.09
C LEU A 128 -12.87 -11.63 13.09
N LYS A 129 -12.97 -10.30 13.11
CA LYS A 129 -14.26 -9.61 12.99
C LYS A 129 -14.88 -9.76 11.60
N ALA A 130 -14.11 -9.54 10.54
CA ALA A 130 -14.59 -9.67 9.16
C ALA A 130 -15.10 -11.09 8.86
N ALA A 131 -14.47 -12.10 9.44
CA ALA A 131 -14.90 -13.50 9.35
C ALA A 131 -16.05 -13.88 10.30
N SER A 132 -16.55 -12.96 11.14
CA SER A 132 -17.55 -13.23 12.20
C SER A 132 -17.08 -14.27 13.23
N ARG A 133 -15.78 -14.26 13.55
CA ARG A 133 -15.10 -15.24 14.43
C ARG A 133 -14.41 -14.63 15.65
N GLY A 134 -14.73 -13.39 16.00
CA GLY A 134 -14.18 -12.73 17.19
C GLY A 134 -14.30 -13.54 18.48
N LYS A 135 -15.42 -14.25 18.70
CA LYS A 135 -15.61 -15.13 19.87
C LYS A 135 -14.80 -16.42 19.82
N LYS A 136 -14.45 -16.90 18.62
CA LYS A 136 -13.66 -18.13 18.45
C LYS A 136 -12.17 -17.87 18.64
N GLY A 137 -11.69 -16.69 18.25
CA GLY A 137 -10.28 -16.32 18.39
C GLY A 137 -9.35 -16.97 17.37
N TRP A 138 -9.89 -17.62 16.33
CA TRP A 138 -9.11 -18.24 15.25
C TRP A 138 -9.95 -18.35 13.97
N LEU A 139 -9.31 -18.41 12.80
CA LEU A 139 -9.94 -18.62 11.49
C LEU A 139 -9.79 -20.09 11.04
N ASP A 140 -10.90 -20.75 10.68
CA ASP A 140 -10.83 -22.04 9.96
C ASP A 140 -10.71 -21.83 8.44
N LEU A 141 -10.40 -22.92 7.74
CA LEU A 141 -10.25 -22.95 6.28
C LEU A 141 -11.52 -22.44 5.56
N GLU A 142 -12.70 -22.82 6.05
CA GLU A 142 -13.97 -22.36 5.45
C GLU A 142 -14.09 -20.83 5.52
N SER A 143 -13.78 -20.26 6.68
CA SER A 143 -13.88 -18.82 6.89
C SER A 143 -12.85 -18.02 6.09
N ILE A 144 -11.66 -18.59 5.84
CA ILE A 144 -10.65 -17.99 4.95
C ILE A 144 -11.13 -18.04 3.50
N ASN A 145 -11.63 -19.20 3.05
CA ASN A 145 -12.15 -19.35 1.70
C ASN A 145 -13.31 -18.38 1.39
N LYS A 146 -14.12 -18.06 2.40
CA LYS A 146 -15.23 -17.10 2.30
C LYS A 146 -14.87 -15.69 2.76
N PHE A 147 -13.59 -15.41 3.06
CA PHE A 147 -13.18 -14.13 3.63
C PHE A 147 -13.48 -12.99 2.63
N PRO A 148 -14.12 -11.88 3.03
CA PRO A 148 -14.54 -10.86 2.07
C PRO A 148 -13.34 -10.22 1.35
N CYS A 149 -13.43 -10.09 0.02
CA CYS A 149 -12.30 -9.63 -0.78
C CYS A 149 -12.01 -8.16 -0.54
N GLN A 150 -13.04 -7.33 -0.31
CA GLN A 150 -12.84 -5.93 -0.03
C GLN A 150 -12.06 -5.70 1.27
N ASP A 151 -12.41 -6.46 2.31
CA ASP A 151 -11.73 -6.45 3.60
C ASP A 151 -10.27 -6.91 3.47
N LEU A 152 -10.01 -7.99 2.74
CA LEU A 152 -8.65 -8.48 2.50
C LEU A 152 -7.81 -7.47 1.71
N ARG A 153 -8.39 -6.84 0.67
CA ARG A 153 -7.74 -5.79 -0.12
C ARG A 153 -7.41 -4.57 0.73
N THR A 154 -8.32 -4.12 1.59
CA THR A 154 -8.06 -2.95 2.44
C THR A 154 -6.95 -3.25 3.46
N ILE A 155 -6.92 -4.43 4.07
CA ILE A 155 -5.82 -4.84 4.95
C ILE A 155 -4.49 -4.85 4.19
N ASP A 156 -4.45 -5.51 3.03
CA ASP A 156 -3.24 -5.64 2.23
C ASP A 156 -2.70 -4.28 1.76
N GLN A 157 -3.56 -3.43 1.20
CA GLN A 157 -3.19 -2.10 0.74
C GLN A 157 -2.62 -1.21 1.85
N LEU A 158 -3.15 -1.33 3.08
CA LEU A 158 -2.60 -0.62 4.23
C LEU A 158 -1.17 -1.11 4.55
N TRP A 159 -0.97 -2.43 4.64
CA TRP A 159 0.35 -3.01 4.90
C TRP A 159 1.36 -2.61 3.81
N VAL A 160 0.99 -2.78 2.54
CA VAL A 160 1.82 -2.44 1.38
C VAL A 160 2.17 -0.95 1.39
N LYS A 161 1.19 -0.06 1.57
CA LYS A 161 1.44 1.38 1.56
C LYS A 161 2.43 1.80 2.63
N TYR A 162 2.14 1.49 3.90
CA TYR A 162 2.91 2.03 5.02
C TYR A 162 4.27 1.34 5.21
N SER A 163 4.44 0.16 4.62
CA SER A 163 5.73 -0.54 4.52
C SER A 163 6.51 -0.22 3.23
N LYS A 164 5.98 0.62 2.33
CA LYS A 164 6.56 0.91 1.00
C LYS A 164 6.74 -0.34 0.12
N GLY A 165 5.75 -1.23 0.12
CA GLY A 165 5.74 -2.46 -0.65
C GLY A 165 6.50 -3.63 -0.01
N HIS A 166 6.93 -3.49 1.25
CA HIS A 166 7.79 -4.46 1.91
C HIS A 166 7.03 -5.55 2.67
N PHE A 167 5.84 -5.21 3.19
CA PHE A 167 4.96 -6.09 3.96
C PHE A 167 3.56 -6.13 3.34
N GLY A 168 2.84 -7.23 3.56
CA GLY A 168 1.51 -7.47 2.97
C GLY A 168 1.30 -8.94 2.62
N PHE A 169 0.03 -9.34 2.49
CA PHE A 169 -0.35 -10.68 2.06
C PHE A 169 -0.07 -10.90 0.56
N SER A 170 -0.21 -9.87 -0.26
CA SER A 170 0.20 -9.89 -1.68
C SER A 170 1.71 -10.11 -1.81
N VAL A 171 2.51 -9.42 -0.99
CA VAL A 171 3.97 -9.61 -0.92
C VAL A 171 4.32 -11.03 -0.50
N GLN A 172 3.67 -11.56 0.54
CA GLN A 172 3.85 -12.95 0.98
C GLN A 172 3.48 -13.96 -0.11
N LYS A 173 2.36 -13.76 -0.81
CA LYS A 173 1.94 -14.62 -1.92
C LYS A 173 2.99 -14.62 -3.04
N CYS A 174 3.52 -13.46 -3.44
CA CYS A 174 4.59 -13.39 -4.44
C CYS A 174 5.85 -14.15 -3.98
N ILE A 175 6.19 -14.05 -2.70
CA ILE A 175 7.33 -14.79 -2.13
C ILE A 175 7.06 -16.30 -2.14
N TRP A 176 5.85 -16.73 -1.77
CA TRP A 176 5.40 -18.12 -1.82
C TRP A 176 5.55 -18.69 -3.23
N GLU A 177 5.04 -18.00 -4.24
CA GLU A 177 5.17 -18.40 -5.65
C GLU A 177 6.65 -18.46 -6.07
N SER A 178 7.49 -17.50 -5.63
CA SER A 178 8.91 -17.45 -5.97
C SER A 178 9.74 -18.61 -5.43
N VAL A 179 9.30 -19.25 -4.34
CA VAL A 179 9.95 -20.46 -3.79
C VAL A 179 9.34 -21.76 -4.32
N GLY A 180 8.52 -21.68 -5.38
CA GLY A 180 7.85 -22.84 -5.99
C GLY A 180 6.53 -23.22 -5.32
N GLY A 181 5.92 -22.32 -4.56
CA GLY A 181 4.65 -22.50 -3.88
C GLY A 181 3.48 -22.76 -4.82
N THR A 182 2.72 -23.80 -4.51
CA THR A 182 1.54 -24.30 -5.23
C THR A 182 0.51 -24.84 -4.22
N PRO A 183 -0.75 -25.06 -4.62
CA PRO A 183 -1.75 -25.67 -3.75
C PRO A 183 -1.38 -27.06 -3.21
N ASP A 184 -0.53 -27.79 -3.93
CA ASP A 184 -0.07 -29.14 -3.59
C ASP A 184 1.35 -29.16 -2.99
N SER A 185 1.87 -28.01 -2.57
CA SER A 185 3.23 -27.89 -2.04
C SER A 185 3.48 -28.73 -0.81
N ASN A 186 4.69 -29.30 -0.77
CA ASN A 186 5.16 -30.15 0.31
C ASN A 186 5.82 -29.30 1.43
N TRP A 187 6.23 -29.98 2.51
CA TRP A 187 6.88 -29.36 3.67
C TRP A 187 8.15 -28.55 3.36
N GLU A 188 8.92 -28.95 2.34
CA GLU A 188 10.17 -28.29 1.96
C GLU A 188 9.92 -26.88 1.44
N THR A 189 8.92 -26.71 0.58
CA THR A 189 8.50 -25.39 0.07
C THR A 189 8.08 -24.45 1.20
N TYR A 190 7.42 -24.96 2.25
CA TYR A 190 7.10 -24.15 3.43
C TYR A 190 8.34 -23.74 4.22
N CYS A 191 9.32 -24.63 4.35
CA CYS A 191 10.58 -24.29 5.03
C CYS A 191 11.30 -23.17 4.28
N LEU A 192 11.39 -23.26 2.95
CA LEU A 192 11.97 -22.22 2.10
C LEU A 192 11.22 -20.89 2.21
N PHE A 193 9.89 -20.94 2.20
CA PHE A 193 9.07 -19.75 2.43
C PHE A 193 9.36 -19.13 3.79
N GLY A 194 9.33 -19.94 4.85
CA GLY A 194 9.60 -19.51 6.22
C GLY A 194 10.98 -18.88 6.39
N GLU A 195 11.99 -19.42 5.74
CA GLU A 195 13.33 -18.81 5.70
C GLU A 195 13.33 -17.47 4.97
N ARG A 196 12.65 -17.41 3.81
CA ARG A 196 12.59 -16.21 2.97
C ARG A 196 11.90 -15.03 3.64
N VAL A 197 10.83 -15.29 4.40
CA VAL A 197 10.10 -14.27 5.17
C VAL A 197 10.64 -14.09 6.58
N GLY A 198 11.65 -14.87 7.00
CA GLY A 198 12.28 -14.75 8.32
C GLY A 198 11.45 -15.31 9.49
N TRP A 199 10.56 -16.26 9.24
CA TRP A 199 9.86 -17.02 10.28
C TRP A 199 10.59 -18.29 10.68
N ARG A 200 11.55 -18.73 9.87
CA ARG A 200 12.41 -19.89 10.14
C ARG A 200 13.87 -19.45 10.01
N LEU A 201 14.63 -19.52 11.10
CA LEU A 201 16.02 -19.05 11.14
C LEU A 201 16.93 -20.09 11.81
N LYS A 202 18.21 -20.02 11.46
CA LYS A 202 19.26 -20.78 12.12
C LYS A 202 19.61 -20.09 13.45
N GLY A 203 19.52 -20.82 14.55
CA GLY A 203 19.96 -20.36 15.86
C GLY A 203 21.49 -20.40 16.01
N ASP A 204 21.98 -19.84 17.11
CA ASP A 204 23.42 -19.79 17.44
C ASP A 204 24.02 -21.21 17.61
N ASP A 205 23.18 -22.17 17.95
CA ASP A 205 23.50 -23.60 18.05
C ASP A 205 23.51 -24.31 16.69
N ASN A 206 23.45 -23.56 15.59
CA ASN A 206 23.34 -24.05 14.22
C ASN A 206 22.05 -24.82 13.88
N GLU A 207 21.06 -24.86 14.77
CA GLU A 207 19.78 -25.53 14.52
C GLU A 207 18.79 -24.59 13.83
N ILE A 208 18.10 -25.08 12.79
CA ILE A 208 17.08 -24.27 12.10
C ILE A 208 15.71 -24.48 12.73
N ARG A 209 15.11 -23.40 13.25
CA ARG A 209 13.85 -23.45 14.00
C ARG A 209 12.86 -22.41 13.50
N TRP A 210 11.58 -22.74 13.66
CA TRP A 210 10.49 -21.79 13.49
C TRP A 210 10.44 -20.86 14.70
N LEU A 211 10.35 -19.55 14.46
CA LEU A 211 10.26 -18.55 15.50
C LEU A 211 8.85 -18.52 16.09
N PHE A 212 8.77 -18.29 17.40
CA PHE A 212 7.52 -17.97 18.04
C PHE A 212 7.23 -16.47 17.95
N TYR A 213 5.97 -16.08 18.16
CA TYR A 213 5.50 -14.72 18.02
C TYR A 213 6.29 -13.71 18.85
N PRO A 214 6.63 -14.02 20.11
CA PRO A 214 7.46 -13.12 20.91
C PRO A 214 8.86 -12.89 20.31
N ASP A 215 9.35 -13.83 19.50
CA ASP A 215 10.70 -13.84 18.92
C ASP A 215 10.74 -13.25 17.50
N LEU A 216 9.59 -12.92 16.91
CA LEU A 216 9.52 -12.27 15.60
C LEU A 216 10.07 -10.83 15.64
N THR A 217 10.58 -10.38 14.49
CA THR A 217 11.16 -9.04 14.35
C THR A 217 10.10 -8.04 13.91
N PHE A 218 9.53 -7.29 14.87
CA PHE A 218 8.57 -6.20 14.59
C PHE A 218 9.26 -4.89 14.24
N LYS A 219 10.09 -4.91 13.19
CA LYS A 219 10.80 -3.75 12.65
C LYS A 219 10.74 -3.76 11.14
N HIS A 220 10.84 -2.58 10.52
CA HIS A 220 10.89 -2.47 9.07
C HIS A 220 12.11 -3.18 8.45
N SER A 221 13.18 -3.40 9.22
CA SER A 221 14.38 -4.15 8.81
C SER A 221 14.18 -5.66 8.70
N ALA A 222 13.02 -6.21 9.10
CA ALA A 222 12.70 -7.61 8.89
C ALA A 222 12.63 -7.95 7.39
N PRO A 223 12.77 -9.23 6.99
CA PRO A 223 12.68 -9.61 5.57
C PRO A 223 11.35 -9.21 4.92
N ALA A 224 11.35 -9.07 3.59
CA ALA A 224 10.12 -8.81 2.85
C ALA A 224 9.07 -9.90 3.13
N GLY A 225 7.81 -9.52 3.27
CA GLY A 225 6.72 -10.44 3.61
C GLY A 225 6.74 -10.96 5.05
N HIS A 226 7.65 -10.51 5.93
CA HIS A 226 7.68 -10.94 7.34
C HIS A 226 6.36 -10.66 8.07
N LEU A 227 5.70 -9.55 7.72
CA LEU A 227 4.44 -9.11 8.28
C LEU A 227 3.39 -8.87 7.17
N PRO A 228 2.09 -8.94 7.49
CA PRO A 228 1.54 -9.44 8.74
C PRO A 228 1.80 -10.94 8.90
N CYS A 229 2.29 -11.38 10.05
CA CYS A 229 2.46 -12.80 10.33
C CYS A 229 1.09 -13.47 10.56
N GLY A 230 0.08 -12.64 10.88
CA GLY A 230 -1.25 -13.07 11.28
C GLY A 230 -1.18 -13.96 12.52
N SER A 231 -2.34 -14.37 13.02
CA SER A 231 -2.48 -15.36 14.09
C SER A 231 -2.04 -16.77 13.68
N SER A 232 -0.96 -16.88 12.90
CA SER A 232 -0.28 -18.12 12.57
C SER A 232 0.21 -18.80 13.84
N ILE A 233 0.57 -18.05 14.89
CA ILE A 233 1.32 -18.60 16.03
C ILE A 233 0.50 -19.36 17.10
N PRO A 234 -0.72 -18.96 17.51
CA PRO A 234 -1.49 -19.79 18.44
C PRO A 234 -1.96 -21.13 17.83
N LEU A 235 -1.94 -21.28 16.49
CA LEU A 235 -2.41 -22.47 15.77
C LEU A 235 -1.31 -23.48 15.40
N TRP A 236 -0.01 -23.13 15.43
CA TRP A 236 1.05 -24.16 15.33
C TRP A 236 0.97 -25.16 16.49
N ARG A 237 0.42 -24.74 17.65
CA ARG A 237 0.33 -25.58 18.86
C ARG A 237 -0.58 -26.81 18.75
N ARG A 238 -1.43 -26.97 17.73
CA ARG A 238 -2.49 -28.01 17.78
C ARG A 238 -2.58 -28.98 16.62
N PHE A 239 -1.86 -28.79 15.52
CA PHE A 239 -2.01 -29.67 14.35
C PHE A 239 -0.71 -29.88 13.58
N HIS A 240 0.17 -30.73 14.13
CA HIS A 240 1.31 -31.27 13.38
C HIS A 240 0.90 -32.17 12.19
N SER A 241 -0.40 -32.43 11.98
CA SER A 241 -0.92 -33.20 10.84
C SER A 241 -1.83 -32.42 9.88
N ARG A 242 -2.17 -31.14 10.15
CA ARG A 242 -3.08 -30.33 9.30
C ARG A 242 -2.71 -28.85 9.15
N GLY A 243 -1.59 -28.41 9.74
CA GLY A 243 -1.15 -27.00 9.77
C GLY A 243 -0.79 -26.36 8.42
N ASN A 244 -0.68 -27.16 7.36
CA ASN A 244 -0.20 -26.71 6.04
C ASN A 244 -1.31 -26.05 5.20
N CYS A 245 -2.58 -26.39 5.43
CA CYS A 245 -3.68 -25.90 4.59
C CYS A 245 -3.99 -24.42 4.79
N TRP A 246 -3.71 -23.81 5.95
CA TRP A 246 -4.14 -22.44 6.25
C TRP A 246 -3.44 -21.39 5.37
N LEU A 247 -2.11 -21.43 5.29
CA LEU A 247 -1.31 -20.47 4.53
C LEU A 247 -1.64 -20.55 3.03
N ILE A 248 -1.70 -21.77 2.49
CA ILE A 248 -2.15 -22.01 1.11
C ILE A 248 -3.57 -21.47 0.90
N THR A 249 -4.50 -21.75 1.82
CA THR A 249 -5.89 -21.28 1.70
C THR A 249 -5.95 -19.75 1.69
N LEU A 250 -5.14 -19.08 2.51
CA LEU A 250 -5.05 -17.63 2.49
C LEU A 250 -4.49 -17.13 1.15
N PHE A 251 -3.40 -17.70 0.64
CA PHE A 251 -2.81 -17.28 -0.63
C PHE A 251 -3.71 -17.56 -1.84
N LEU A 252 -4.44 -18.68 -1.82
CA LEU A 252 -5.52 -18.96 -2.77
C LEU A 252 -6.62 -17.90 -2.67
N ARG A 253 -6.98 -17.49 -1.45
CA ARG A 253 -7.98 -16.42 -1.27
C ARG A 253 -7.46 -15.08 -1.78
N VAL A 254 -6.23 -14.70 -1.47
CA VAL A 254 -5.53 -13.50 -1.98
C VAL A 254 -5.58 -13.51 -3.52
N ALA A 255 -5.21 -14.62 -4.16
CA ALA A 255 -5.31 -14.78 -5.61
C ALA A 255 -6.74 -14.60 -6.13
N SER A 256 -7.74 -15.24 -5.50
CA SER A 256 -9.15 -15.12 -5.89
C SER A 256 -9.74 -13.71 -5.72
N CYS A 257 -9.11 -12.89 -4.89
CA CYS A 257 -9.49 -11.50 -4.64
C CYS A 257 -8.76 -10.49 -5.55
N ASN A 258 -7.96 -10.98 -6.51
CA ASN A 258 -7.13 -10.21 -7.43
C ASN A 258 -6.07 -9.36 -6.73
N LEU A 259 -5.38 -9.98 -5.77
CA LEU A 259 -4.19 -9.47 -5.09
C LEU A 259 -2.96 -10.31 -5.43
#